data_AF-A0A4U1U4R2-F1
#
_entry.id   AF-A0A4U1U4R2-F1
#
_cell.length_a   1.000
_cell.length_b   1.000
_cell.length_c   1.000
_cell.angle_alpha   90.00
_cell.angle_beta   90.00
_cell.angle_gamma   90.00
#
_symmetry.space_group_name_H-M   'P 1'
#
loop_
_entity.id
_entity.type
_entity.pdbx_description
1 polymer ?
#
loop_
_entity_poly.entity_id
_entity_poly.type
_entity_poly.pdbx_seq_one_letter_code
_entity_poly.pdbx_strand_id
1 'polypeptide(L)'
;MFKRLSPIVAVGLLSGCTLTNGATYHQETLDAIARSETNIANKVQNLELQLSNQSDYIESLEDEITTLSSQLDVHLTSMEHKVIEQLEEEEPVAVAAAPIAPTSQPTILGGIEKVSIDSIKQSFDARVDTGATTSSLNAVDIKEFERNGKNWVKFHLDDKAQAEEDQKWIEAPVVRYVKIRQSTNDQAERRAVIELWVKVGKIHEKAQFTLADRSQMSHPVLLGREFIKDIALVDVSKKYVQTEVK
;
A
#
# COMPACT_ATOMS: atom_id res chain seq x y z
N MET A 1 78.85 -59.24 -6.68
CA MET A 1 78.80 -57.79 -6.92
C MET A 1 77.42 -57.16 -6.67
N PHE A 2 76.46 -57.83 -5.99
CA PHE A 2 75.06 -57.37 -5.86
C PHE A 2 74.63 -56.85 -4.48
N LYS A 3 75.53 -56.81 -3.48
CA LYS A 3 75.15 -56.43 -2.09
C LYS A 3 75.02 -54.92 -1.81
N ARG A 4 75.23 -54.04 -2.79
CA ARG A 4 75.16 -52.57 -2.60
C ARG A 4 73.96 -51.87 -3.25
N LEU A 5 73.09 -52.60 -3.97
CA LEU A 5 71.90 -52.03 -4.61
C LEU A 5 70.63 -52.05 -3.72
N SER A 6 70.65 -52.78 -2.61
CA SER A 6 69.47 -52.95 -1.74
C SER A 6 68.94 -51.66 -1.07
N PRO A 7 69.75 -50.67 -0.65
CA PRO A 7 69.20 -49.47 0.00
C PRO A 7 68.62 -48.46 -0.99
N ILE A 8 68.99 -48.51 -2.27
CA ILE A 8 68.50 -47.55 -3.28
C ILE A 8 67.07 -47.90 -3.72
N VAL A 9 66.73 -49.20 -3.80
CA VAL A 9 65.38 -49.66 -4.16
C VAL A 9 64.36 -49.31 -3.07
N ALA A 10 64.75 -49.36 -1.78
CA ALA A 10 63.87 -49.04 -0.67
C ALA A 10 63.49 -47.55 -0.60
N VAL A 11 64.39 -46.64 -1.00
CA VAL A 11 64.10 -45.19 -1.03
C VAL A 11 63.21 -44.81 -2.21
N GLY A 12 63.32 -45.50 -3.35
CA GLY A 12 62.45 -45.28 -4.51
C GLY A 12 60.98 -45.64 -4.28
N LEU A 13 60.70 -46.67 -3.46
CA LEU A 13 59.33 -47.11 -3.17
C LEU A 13 58.59 -46.19 -2.17
N LEU A 14 59.31 -45.52 -1.26
CA LEU A 14 58.69 -44.60 -0.29
C LEU A 14 58.34 -43.23 -0.89
N SER A 15 59.07 -42.77 -1.91
CA SER A 15 58.76 -41.54 -2.64
C SER A 15 57.56 -41.65 -3.59
N GLY A 16 57.05 -42.88 -3.82
CA GLY A 16 55.90 -43.12 -4.70
C GLY A 16 54.54 -42.82 -4.06
N CYS A 17 54.43 -42.78 -2.73
CA CYS A 17 53.14 -42.65 -2.04
C CYS A 17 52.63 -41.20 -1.90
N THR A 18 53.47 -40.19 -2.13
CA THR A 18 53.06 -38.77 -2.04
C THR A 18 52.50 -38.22 -3.36
N LEU A 19 52.84 -38.85 -4.50
CA LEU A 19 52.36 -38.47 -5.83
C LEU A 19 50.96 -39.03 -6.16
N THR A 20 50.54 -40.13 -5.54
CA THR A 20 49.24 -40.78 -5.81
C THR A 20 48.04 -40.00 -5.25
N ASN A 21 48.25 -39.28 -4.16
CA ASN A 21 47.17 -38.54 -3.50
C ASN A 21 46.78 -37.27 -4.28
N GLY A 22 47.74 -36.58 -4.92
CA GLY A 22 47.46 -35.37 -5.70
C GLY A 22 46.57 -35.62 -6.92
N ALA A 23 46.78 -36.74 -7.63
CA ALA A 23 45.92 -37.14 -8.75
C ALA A 23 44.49 -37.47 -8.30
N THR A 24 44.35 -38.05 -7.11
CA THR A 24 43.04 -38.40 -6.52
C THR A 24 42.26 -37.14 -6.14
N TYR A 25 42.89 -36.18 -5.44
CA TYR A 25 42.24 -34.91 -5.11
C TYR A 25 41.87 -34.09 -6.34
N HIS A 26 42.69 -34.12 -7.39
CA HIS A 26 42.37 -33.44 -8.65
C HIS A 26 41.13 -34.06 -9.31
N GLN A 27 41.04 -35.39 -9.33
CA GLN A 27 39.87 -36.09 -9.89
C GLN A 27 38.60 -35.79 -9.10
N GLU A 28 38.64 -35.81 -7.77
CA GLU A 28 37.50 -35.45 -6.91
C GLU A 28 37.06 -33.99 -7.14
N THR A 29 38.01 -33.09 -7.38
CA THR A 29 37.72 -31.67 -7.68
C THR A 29 37.03 -31.54 -9.05
N LEU A 30 37.51 -32.24 -10.07
CA LEU A 30 36.90 -32.25 -11.41
C LEU A 30 35.49 -32.85 -11.38
N ASP A 31 35.29 -33.94 -10.63
CA ASP A 31 33.98 -34.56 -10.45
C ASP A 31 33.01 -33.62 -9.72
N ALA A 32 33.48 -32.87 -8.71
CA ALA A 32 32.68 -31.87 -8.02
C ALA A 32 32.29 -30.70 -8.93
N ILE A 33 33.20 -30.23 -9.79
CA ILE A 33 32.92 -29.20 -10.79
C ILE A 33 31.88 -29.70 -11.79
N ALA A 34 32.05 -30.89 -12.36
CA ALA A 34 31.10 -31.47 -13.32
C ALA A 34 29.69 -31.66 -12.71
N ARG A 35 29.60 -32.06 -11.44
CA ARG A 35 28.32 -32.13 -10.70
C ARG A 35 27.71 -30.75 -10.51
N SER A 36 28.52 -29.74 -10.18
CA SER A 36 28.06 -28.36 -10.04
C SER A 36 27.54 -27.81 -11.36
N GLU A 37 28.25 -28.03 -12.47
CA GLU A 37 27.81 -27.63 -13.82
C GLU A 37 26.47 -28.27 -14.17
N THR A 38 26.31 -29.57 -13.90
CA THR A 38 25.04 -30.30 -14.13
C THR A 38 23.91 -29.71 -13.28
N ASN A 39 24.16 -29.42 -12.01
CA ASN A 39 23.17 -28.81 -11.11
C ASN A 39 22.77 -27.40 -11.57
N ILE A 40 23.74 -26.60 -12.04
CA ILE A 40 23.49 -25.26 -12.59
C ILE A 40 22.68 -25.37 -13.87
N ALA A 41 23.04 -26.25 -14.79
CA ALA A 41 22.31 -26.46 -16.04
C ALA A 41 20.84 -26.85 -15.78
N ASN A 42 20.61 -27.78 -14.85
CA ASN A 42 19.26 -28.16 -14.43
C ASN A 42 18.48 -26.99 -13.81
N LYS A 43 19.14 -26.16 -13.00
CA LYS A 43 18.50 -24.98 -12.39
C LYS A 43 18.17 -23.92 -13.43
N VAL A 44 19.05 -23.67 -14.39
CA VAL A 44 18.79 -22.75 -15.50
C VAL A 44 17.61 -23.24 -16.33
N GLN A 45 17.58 -24.52 -16.70
CA GLN A 45 16.46 -25.09 -17.46
C GLN A 45 15.13 -25.01 -16.69
N ASN A 46 15.15 -25.23 -15.38
CA ASN A 46 13.95 -25.09 -14.54
C ASN A 46 13.46 -23.63 -14.48
N LEU A 47 14.39 -22.67 -14.38
CA LEU A 47 14.07 -21.24 -14.42
C LEU A 47 13.54 -20.80 -15.78
N GLU A 48 14.10 -21.30 -16.88
CA GLU A 48 13.60 -21.04 -18.24
C GLU A 48 12.17 -21.55 -18.41
N LEU A 49 11.87 -22.75 -17.93
CA LEU A 49 10.50 -23.28 -17.92
C LEU A 49 9.55 -22.41 -17.07
N GLN A 50 10.01 -21.94 -15.91
CA GLN A 50 9.21 -21.07 -15.05
C GLN A 50 8.93 -19.72 -15.72
N LEU A 51 9.93 -19.13 -16.38
CA LEU A 51 9.80 -17.90 -17.16
C LEU A 51 8.83 -18.08 -18.33
N SER A 52 8.91 -19.20 -19.05
CA SER A 52 7.97 -19.51 -20.13
C SER A 52 6.53 -19.59 -19.60
N ASN A 53 6.30 -20.34 -18.52
CA ASN A 53 4.97 -20.46 -17.93
C ASN A 53 4.42 -19.12 -17.42
N GLN A 54 5.30 -18.25 -16.89
CA GLN A 54 4.89 -16.91 -16.48
C GLN A 54 4.55 -16.02 -17.68
N SER A 55 5.28 -16.14 -18.79
CA SER A 55 4.98 -15.44 -20.03
C SER A 55 3.60 -15.82 -20.56
N ASP A 56 3.30 -17.12 -20.61
CA ASP A 56 2.00 -17.63 -21.07
C ASP A 56 0.85 -17.15 -20.17
N TYR A 57 1.09 -17.09 -18.85
CA TYR A 57 0.11 -16.57 -17.90
C TYR A 57 -0.15 -15.06 -18.10
N ILE A 58 0.90 -14.27 -18.35
CA ILE A 58 0.76 -12.84 -18.64
C ILE A 58 -0.07 -12.63 -19.91
N GLU A 59 0.22 -13.38 -20.98
CA GLU A 59 -0.54 -13.33 -22.23
C GLU A 59 -2.02 -13.64 -22.00
N SER A 60 -2.33 -14.65 -21.17
CA SER A 60 -3.72 -14.97 -20.82
C SER A 60 -4.44 -13.85 -20.07
N LEU A 61 -3.75 -13.14 -19.17
CA LEU A 61 -4.32 -12.01 -18.44
C LEU A 61 -4.53 -10.80 -19.36
N GLU A 62 -3.63 -10.57 -20.31
CA GLU A 62 -3.77 -9.51 -21.31
C GLU A 62 -4.99 -9.76 -22.22
N ASP A 63 -5.24 -11.01 -22.61
CA ASP A 63 -6.46 -11.40 -23.36
C ASP A 63 -7.74 -11.22 -22.52
N GLU A 64 -7.70 -11.57 -21.23
CA GLU A 64 -8.83 -11.37 -20.31
C GLU A 64 -9.16 -9.88 -20.13
N ILE A 65 -8.14 -9.02 -19.96
CA ILE A 65 -8.32 -7.56 -19.87
C ILE A 65 -8.91 -7.00 -21.16
N THR A 66 -8.42 -7.47 -22.32
CA THR A 66 -8.91 -7.02 -23.63
C THR A 66 -10.36 -7.42 -23.83
N THR A 67 -10.72 -8.65 -23.46
CA THR A 67 -12.09 -9.16 -23.50
C THR A 67 -13.01 -8.37 -22.58
N LEU A 68 -12.60 -8.10 -21.35
CA LEU A 68 -13.39 -7.35 -20.38
C LEU A 68 -13.59 -5.90 -20.82
N SER A 69 -12.56 -5.27 -21.40
CA SER A 69 -12.64 -3.93 -21.99
C SER A 69 -13.67 -3.88 -23.13
N SER A 70 -13.65 -4.87 -24.03
CA SER A 70 -14.63 -5.01 -25.11
C SER A 70 -16.05 -5.22 -24.58
N GLN A 71 -16.24 -6.06 -23.55
CA GLN A 71 -17.53 -6.23 -22.89
C GLN A 71 -18.05 -4.93 -22.28
N LEU A 72 -17.17 -4.13 -21.68
CA LEU A 72 -17.52 -2.83 -21.11
C LEU A 72 -17.98 -1.85 -22.19
N ASP A 73 -17.29 -1.80 -23.34
CA ASP A 73 -17.63 -0.93 -24.48
C ASP A 73 -18.99 -1.29 -25.10
N VAL A 74 -19.25 -2.60 -25.28
CA VAL A 74 -20.56 -3.10 -25.73
C VAL A 74 -21.65 -2.74 -24.72
N HIS A 75 -21.37 -2.86 -23.42
CA HIS A 75 -22.36 -2.54 -22.40
C HIS A 75 -22.68 -1.03 -22.35
N LEU A 76 -21.66 -0.17 -22.43
CA LEU A 76 -21.81 1.28 -22.54
C LEU A 76 -22.66 1.66 -23.76
N THR A 77 -22.36 1.08 -24.93
CA THR A 77 -23.13 1.33 -26.17
C THR A 77 -24.59 0.86 -26.04
N SER A 78 -24.83 -0.29 -25.38
CA SER A 78 -26.19 -0.78 -25.12
C SER A 78 -26.98 0.12 -24.17
N MET A 79 -26.30 0.77 -23.21
CA MET A 79 -26.92 1.72 -22.30
C MET A 79 -27.27 3.03 -23.02
N GLU A 80 -26.39 3.51 -23.90
CA GLU A 80 -26.68 4.69 -24.73
C GLU A 80 -27.89 4.46 -25.65
N HIS A 81 -28.00 3.29 -26.28
CA HIS A 81 -29.15 2.97 -27.14
C HIS A 81 -30.48 2.86 -26.36
N LYS A 82 -30.43 2.30 -25.15
CA LYS A 82 -31.61 2.17 -24.28
C LYS A 82 -32.10 3.52 -23.73
N VAL A 83 -31.20 4.48 -23.55
CA VAL A 83 -31.54 5.84 -23.14
C VAL A 83 -32.15 6.62 -24.31
N ILE A 84 -31.67 6.42 -25.54
CA ILE A 84 -32.18 7.11 -26.74
C ILE A 84 -33.58 6.60 -27.12
N GLU A 85 -33.85 5.30 -27.04
CA GLU A 85 -35.16 4.73 -27.37
C GLU A 85 -36.27 5.12 -26.37
N GLN A 86 -35.90 5.51 -25.13
CA GLN A 86 -36.85 6.04 -24.15
C GLN A 86 -37.12 7.55 -24.27
N LEU A 87 -36.45 8.27 -25.17
CA LEU A 87 -36.55 9.72 -25.32
C LEU A 87 -37.38 10.18 -26.53
N GLU A 88 -37.82 9.29 -27.42
CA GLU A 88 -38.54 9.66 -28.65
C GLU A 88 -40.06 9.79 -28.51
N GLU A 89 -40.66 9.53 -27.34
CA GLU A 89 -42.13 9.47 -27.21
C GLU A 89 -42.81 10.69 -26.56
N GLU A 90 -42.09 11.79 -26.29
CA GLU A 90 -42.74 13.02 -25.79
C GLU A 90 -42.56 14.18 -26.79
N GLU A 91 -43.66 14.56 -27.44
CA GLU A 91 -43.74 15.80 -28.23
C GLU A 91 -43.37 17.03 -27.37
N PRO A 92 -42.72 18.06 -27.96
CA PRO A 92 -42.14 19.14 -27.18
C PRO A 92 -43.25 20.06 -26.64
N VAL A 93 -43.69 19.81 -25.41
CA VAL A 93 -44.43 20.82 -24.65
C VAL A 93 -43.44 21.91 -24.29
N ALA A 94 -43.63 23.10 -24.86
CA ALA A 94 -42.87 24.30 -24.55
C ALA A 94 -43.06 24.69 -23.07
N VAL A 95 -42.26 24.12 -22.18
CA VAL A 95 -42.10 24.59 -20.82
C VAL A 95 -40.93 25.55 -20.82
N ALA A 96 -41.22 26.81 -20.49
CA ALA A 96 -40.23 27.87 -20.33
C ALA A 96 -39.02 27.35 -19.54
N ALA A 97 -37.83 27.56 -20.11
CA ALA A 97 -36.56 27.15 -19.52
C ALA A 97 -36.42 27.71 -18.09
N ALA A 98 -36.72 26.86 -17.10
CA ALA A 98 -36.21 27.07 -15.75
C ALA A 98 -34.69 26.93 -15.82
N PRO A 99 -33.92 27.85 -15.21
CA PRO A 99 -32.47 27.77 -15.25
C PRO A 99 -32.03 26.44 -14.66
N ILE A 100 -31.35 25.63 -15.46
CA ILE A 100 -30.65 24.42 -15.02
C ILE A 100 -29.70 24.91 -13.93
N ALA A 101 -29.97 24.53 -12.67
CA ALA A 101 -29.07 24.84 -11.58
C ALA A 101 -27.68 24.29 -11.96
N PRO A 102 -26.60 25.07 -11.81
CA PRO A 102 -25.27 24.59 -12.17
C PRO A 102 -25.00 23.31 -11.39
N THR A 103 -24.69 22.22 -12.11
CA THR A 103 -24.08 21.03 -11.55
C THR A 103 -22.95 21.49 -10.64
N SER A 104 -23.11 21.30 -9.33
CA SER A 104 -22.15 21.78 -8.33
C SER A 104 -20.79 21.21 -8.68
N GLN A 105 -19.86 22.07 -9.10
CA GLN A 105 -18.49 21.65 -9.34
C GLN A 105 -17.96 20.96 -8.08
N PRO A 106 -17.27 19.81 -8.19
CA PRO A 106 -16.73 19.12 -7.03
C PRO A 106 -15.78 20.06 -6.28
N THR A 107 -15.87 20.05 -4.95
CA THR A 107 -15.02 20.90 -4.11
C THR A 107 -13.55 20.52 -4.34
N ILE A 108 -12.68 21.50 -4.62
CA ILE A 108 -11.26 21.23 -4.84
C ILE A 108 -10.52 21.32 -3.51
N LEU A 109 -9.81 20.26 -3.14
CA LEU A 109 -8.86 20.22 -2.02
C LEU A 109 -7.43 20.32 -2.55
N GLY A 110 -6.57 21.04 -1.84
CA GLY A 110 -5.13 21.00 -2.05
C GLY A 110 -4.50 19.70 -1.53
N GLY A 111 -3.19 19.52 -1.76
CA GLY A 111 -2.42 18.42 -1.17
C GLY A 111 -2.27 18.52 0.35
N ILE A 112 -2.46 19.71 0.92
CA ILE A 112 -2.52 19.98 2.35
C ILE A 112 -3.72 20.90 2.61
N GLU A 113 -4.52 20.59 3.63
CA GLU A 113 -5.68 21.39 4.03
C GLU A 113 -5.77 21.55 5.54
N LYS A 114 -6.45 22.60 6.01
CA LYS A 114 -6.77 22.77 7.42
C LYS A 114 -8.04 21.97 7.74
N VAL A 115 -7.92 20.97 8.62
CA VAL A 115 -9.06 20.18 9.11
C VAL A 115 -9.39 20.56 10.54
N SER A 116 -10.66 20.71 10.88
CA SER A 116 -11.12 20.91 12.25
C SER A 116 -11.80 19.66 12.78
N ILE A 117 -11.48 19.28 14.02
CA ILE A 117 -12.11 18.14 14.71
C ILE A 117 -13.10 18.68 15.73
N ASP A 118 -14.38 18.33 15.54
CA ASP A 118 -15.48 18.93 16.29
C ASP A 118 -15.42 18.63 17.80
N SER A 119 -15.00 17.42 18.17
CA SER A 119 -14.94 16.98 19.57
C SER A 119 -14.02 17.85 20.43
N ILE A 120 -12.98 18.45 19.83
CA ILE A 120 -11.99 19.28 20.53
C ILE A 120 -11.97 20.73 20.04
N LYS A 121 -12.76 21.06 19.01
CA LYS A 121 -12.84 22.40 18.38
C LYS A 121 -11.44 22.95 18.07
N GLN A 122 -10.60 22.11 17.48
CA GLN A 122 -9.23 22.44 17.13
C GLN A 122 -8.97 22.09 15.68
N SER A 123 -8.11 22.88 15.04
CA SER A 123 -7.75 22.71 13.64
C SER A 123 -6.30 22.29 13.48
N PHE A 124 -6.06 21.35 12.58
CA PHE A 124 -4.76 20.74 12.32
C PHE A 124 -4.45 20.79 10.82
N ASP A 125 -3.17 20.71 10.47
CA ASP A 125 -2.77 20.47 9.08
C ASP A 125 -3.00 19.00 8.73
N ALA A 126 -3.80 18.79 7.69
CA ALA A 126 -4.10 17.49 7.14
C ALA A 126 -3.45 17.32 5.78
N ARG A 127 -2.73 16.21 5.59
CA ARG A 127 -2.31 15.79 4.25
C ARG A 127 -3.47 15.07 3.56
N VAL A 128 -3.81 15.51 2.36
CA VAL A 128 -4.79 14.83 1.51
C VAL A 128 -4.05 13.77 0.69
N ASP A 129 -4.36 12.49 0.92
CA ASP A 129 -3.61 11.36 0.39
C ASP A 129 -4.52 10.37 -0.33
N THR A 130 -4.50 10.42 -1.66
CA THR A 130 -5.25 9.51 -2.53
C THR A 130 -4.66 8.09 -2.55
N GLY A 131 -3.46 7.86 -2.01
CA GLY A 131 -2.86 6.54 -1.87
C GLY A 131 -3.37 5.75 -0.67
N ALA A 132 -3.96 6.42 0.32
CA ALA A 132 -4.53 5.78 1.50
C ALA A 132 -6.02 5.46 1.31
N THR A 133 -6.46 4.26 1.66
CA THR A 133 -7.89 3.92 1.65
C THR A 133 -8.64 4.66 2.76
N THR A 134 -8.23 4.44 4.00
CA THR A 134 -8.85 5.05 5.21
C THR A 134 -7.95 6.15 5.75
N SER A 135 -8.56 7.21 6.28
CA SER A 135 -7.88 8.31 6.95
C SER A 135 -7.14 7.83 8.21
N SER A 136 -6.15 8.60 8.68
CA SER A 136 -5.39 8.27 9.88
C SER A 136 -5.08 9.50 10.73
N LEU A 137 -5.00 9.29 12.04
CA LEU A 137 -4.60 10.29 13.02
C LEU A 137 -3.30 9.87 13.69
N ASN A 138 -2.37 10.81 13.82
CA ASN A 138 -1.19 10.67 14.65
C ASN A 138 -1.61 10.80 16.13
N ALA A 139 -1.94 9.67 16.73
CA ALA A 139 -2.48 9.61 18.09
C ALA A 139 -1.39 9.14 19.05
N VAL A 140 -1.17 9.92 20.11
CA VAL A 140 -0.19 9.65 21.16
C VAL A 140 -0.92 9.32 22.47
N ASP A 141 -0.24 8.56 23.34
CA ASP A 141 -0.76 8.10 24.63
C ASP A 141 -2.12 7.40 24.53
N ILE A 142 -2.27 6.54 23.52
CA ILE A 142 -3.51 5.79 23.28
C ILE A 142 -3.77 4.85 24.47
N LYS A 143 -4.88 5.09 25.17
CA LYS A 143 -5.37 4.27 26.28
C LYS A 143 -6.71 3.65 25.91
N GLU A 144 -6.74 2.32 25.84
CA GLU A 144 -7.98 1.56 25.66
C GLU A 144 -8.69 1.40 27.01
N PHE A 145 -10.01 1.57 27.04
CA PHE A 145 -10.83 1.35 28.23
C PHE A 145 -12.24 0.89 27.86
N GLU A 146 -12.96 0.32 28.81
CA GLU A 146 -14.34 -0.08 28.62
C GLU A 146 -15.29 0.93 29.26
N ARG A 147 -16.36 1.30 28.54
CA ARG A 147 -17.45 2.15 29.06
C ARG A 147 -18.79 1.59 28.57
N ASN A 148 -19.64 1.17 29.52
CA ASN A 148 -20.96 0.59 29.26
C ASN A 148 -20.90 -0.64 28.32
N GLY A 149 -19.94 -1.56 28.52
CA GLY A 149 -19.81 -2.77 27.70
C GLY A 149 -19.29 -2.54 26.28
N LYS A 150 -18.80 -1.33 25.96
CA LYS A 150 -18.19 -0.99 24.67
C LYS A 150 -16.73 -0.64 24.87
N ASN A 151 -15.90 -0.98 23.88
CA ASN A 151 -14.49 -0.56 23.84
C ASN A 151 -14.38 0.90 23.41
N TRP A 152 -13.61 1.66 24.15
CA TRP A 152 -13.30 3.06 23.91
C TRP A 152 -11.79 3.26 23.91
N VAL A 153 -11.37 4.34 23.27
CA VAL A 153 -9.99 4.80 23.26
C VAL A 153 -9.94 6.27 23.68
N LYS A 154 -8.92 6.59 24.48
CA LYS A 154 -8.56 7.94 24.89
C LYS A 154 -7.16 8.25 24.37
N PHE A 155 -7.01 9.36 23.66
CA PHE A 155 -5.74 9.76 23.06
C PHE A 155 -5.70 11.27 22.87
N HIS A 156 -4.55 11.81 22.52
CA HIS A 156 -4.41 13.19 22.03
C HIS A 156 -3.61 13.19 20.72
N LEU A 157 -3.65 14.30 19.99
CA LEU A 157 -2.89 14.47 18.76
C LEU A 157 -1.60 15.23 19.07
N ASP A 158 -0.47 14.69 18.62
CA ASP A 158 0.81 15.36 18.70
C ASP A 158 0.89 16.47 17.65
N ASP A 159 0.71 17.70 18.10
CA ASP A 159 0.97 18.90 17.32
C ASP A 159 2.22 19.60 17.89
N LYS A 160 3.33 19.47 17.17
CA LYS A 160 4.63 20.06 17.55
C LYS A 160 4.59 21.60 17.63
N ALA A 161 3.55 22.23 17.10
CA ALA A 161 3.33 23.67 17.19
C ALA A 161 2.65 24.11 18.50
N GLN A 162 2.15 23.16 19.31
CA GLN A 162 1.38 23.44 20.51
C GLN A 162 2.15 23.05 21.78
N ALA A 163 2.05 23.88 22.83
CA ALA A 163 2.63 23.56 24.13
C ALA A 163 1.91 22.36 24.77
N GLU A 164 2.62 21.54 25.55
CA GLU A 164 2.05 20.33 26.17
C GLU A 164 0.83 20.62 27.07
N GLU A 165 0.76 21.81 27.69
CA GLU A 165 -0.35 22.21 28.56
C GLU A 165 -1.68 22.43 27.82
N ASP A 166 -1.66 22.63 26.49
CA ASP A 166 -2.86 22.87 25.68
C ASP A 166 -3.34 21.61 24.94
N GLN A 167 -2.79 20.43 25.25
CA GLN A 167 -3.16 19.16 24.62
C GLN A 167 -4.61 18.79 24.92
N LYS A 168 -5.42 18.67 23.87
CA LYS A 168 -6.82 18.28 23.98
C LYS A 168 -7.00 16.78 23.78
N TRP A 169 -7.53 16.14 24.81
CA TRP A 169 -7.85 14.72 24.79
C TRP A 169 -9.15 14.43 24.03
N ILE A 170 -9.13 13.38 23.22
CA ILE A 170 -10.28 12.84 22.50
C ILE A 170 -10.62 11.47 23.11
N GLU A 171 -11.90 11.26 23.40
CA GLU A 171 -12.45 9.95 23.78
C GLU A 171 -13.46 9.53 22.72
N ALA A 172 -13.26 8.37 22.11
CA ALA A 172 -14.14 7.85 21.07
C ALA A 172 -14.36 6.33 21.21
N PRO A 173 -15.55 5.82 20.85
CA PRO A 173 -15.80 4.39 20.79
C PRO A 173 -15.01 3.76 19.63
N VAL A 174 -14.48 2.56 19.85
CA VAL A 174 -13.80 1.79 18.81
C VAL A 174 -14.85 1.13 17.91
N VAL A 175 -14.83 1.46 16.63
CA VAL A 175 -15.72 0.89 15.61
C VAL A 175 -15.27 -0.51 15.23
N ARG A 176 -13.97 -0.68 14.97
CA ARG A 176 -13.33 -1.96 14.68
C ARG A 176 -11.84 -1.86 14.93
N TYR A 177 -11.14 -2.99 14.80
CA TYR A 177 -9.69 -3.01 14.71
C TYR A 177 -9.26 -3.49 13.34
N VAL A 178 -8.21 -2.87 12.81
CA VAL A 178 -7.59 -3.25 11.54
C VAL A 178 -6.18 -3.73 11.79
N LYS A 179 -5.75 -4.70 10.98
CA LYS A 179 -4.39 -5.24 11.01
C LYS A 179 -3.60 -4.58 9.89
N ILE A 180 -2.66 -3.71 10.24
CA ILE A 180 -1.83 -2.99 9.28
C ILE A 180 -0.51 -3.73 9.13
N ARG A 181 -0.18 -4.09 7.88
CA ARG A 181 1.14 -4.59 7.50
C ARG A 181 1.94 -3.42 6.94
N GLN A 182 3.08 -3.13 7.57
CA GLN A 182 4.01 -2.14 7.03
C GLN A 182 5.03 -2.86 6.16
N SER A 183 5.44 -2.24 5.05
CA SER A 183 6.47 -2.79 4.16
C SER A 183 7.84 -2.96 4.85
N THR A 184 8.04 -2.27 5.98
CA THR A 184 9.28 -2.25 6.75
C THR A 184 9.26 -3.15 7.99
N ASN A 185 8.14 -3.80 8.31
CA ASN A 185 8.01 -4.64 9.50
C ASN A 185 7.11 -5.86 9.24
N ASP A 186 7.67 -7.05 9.43
CA ASP A 186 6.96 -8.32 9.26
C ASP A 186 5.84 -8.54 10.30
N GLN A 187 5.90 -7.81 11.42
CA GLN A 187 4.85 -7.85 12.43
C GLN A 187 3.74 -6.88 12.09
N ALA A 188 2.54 -7.43 11.91
CA ALA A 188 1.36 -6.66 11.62
C ALA A 188 0.78 -6.05 12.91
N GLU A 189 0.67 -4.73 12.91
CA GLU A 189 0.19 -3.93 14.03
C GLU A 189 -1.34 -3.86 14.03
N ARG A 190 -1.96 -4.04 15.20
CA ARG A 190 -3.40 -3.90 15.37
C ARG A 190 -3.72 -2.46 15.76
N ARG A 191 -4.52 -1.77 14.94
CA ARG A 191 -4.90 -0.38 15.15
C ARG A 191 -6.40 -0.23 15.35
N ALA A 192 -6.78 0.58 16.32
CA ALA A 192 -8.18 0.94 16.54
C ALA A 192 -8.65 1.87 15.43
N VAL A 193 -9.89 1.67 14.98
CA VAL A 193 -10.60 2.57 14.08
C VAL A 193 -11.69 3.26 14.88
N ILE A 194 -11.71 4.58 14.82
CA ILE A 194 -12.74 5.43 15.42
C ILE A 194 -13.44 6.24 14.35
N GLU A 195 -14.52 6.90 14.73
CA GLU A 195 -15.29 7.75 13.83
C GLU A 195 -15.48 9.13 14.47
N LEU A 196 -15.07 10.18 13.75
CA LEU A 196 -15.10 11.56 14.23
C LEU A 196 -15.75 12.48 13.19
N TRP A 197 -16.42 13.52 13.67
CA TRP A 197 -16.89 14.64 12.84
C TRP A 197 -15.74 15.59 12.55
N VAL A 198 -15.49 15.82 11.26
CA VAL A 198 -14.41 16.69 10.80
C VAL A 198 -14.89 17.69 9.76
N LYS A 199 -14.32 18.89 9.79
CA LYS A 199 -14.64 19.98 8.88
C LYS A 199 -13.43 20.44 8.08
N VAL A 200 -13.56 20.52 6.76
CA VAL A 200 -12.56 21.05 5.82
C VAL A 200 -13.26 22.08 4.93
N GLY A 201 -13.01 23.37 5.18
CA GLY A 201 -13.77 24.46 4.55
C GLY A 201 -15.27 24.30 4.73
N LYS A 202 -15.99 24.07 3.62
CA LYS A 202 -17.45 23.84 3.61
C LYS A 202 -17.86 22.39 3.83
N ILE A 203 -16.94 21.44 3.70
CA ILE A 203 -17.20 20.02 3.90
C ILE A 203 -17.25 19.76 5.40
N HIS A 204 -18.35 19.17 5.88
CA HIS A 204 -18.49 18.73 7.26
C HIS A 204 -19.06 17.32 7.27
N GLU A 205 -18.19 16.35 7.49
CA GLU A 205 -18.52 14.94 7.32
C GLU A 205 -18.01 14.09 8.46
N LYS A 206 -18.68 12.96 8.65
CA LYS A 206 -18.28 11.96 9.62
C LYS A 206 -17.32 10.98 8.95
N ALA A 207 -16.10 10.89 9.47
CA ALA A 207 -15.03 10.12 8.85
C ALA A 207 -14.42 9.12 9.82
N GLN A 208 -13.96 7.99 9.26
CA GLN A 208 -13.27 6.97 10.02
C GLN A 208 -11.76 7.18 10.00
N PHE A 209 -11.15 7.04 11.15
CA PHE A 209 -9.72 7.24 11.35
C PHE A 209 -9.08 6.04 12.00
N THR A 210 -8.01 5.56 11.40
CA THR A 210 -7.07 4.64 12.06
C THR A 210 -6.18 5.43 13.01
N LEU A 211 -6.05 4.94 14.25
CA LEU A 211 -5.14 5.52 15.23
C LEU A 211 -3.77 4.85 15.12
N ALA A 212 -2.73 5.66 14.99
CA ALA A 212 -1.35 5.19 14.98
C ALA A 212 -0.46 6.22 15.66
N ASP A 213 0.50 5.77 16.47
CA ASP A 213 1.61 6.63 16.88
C ASP A 213 2.56 6.77 15.70
N ARG A 214 2.57 7.98 15.13
CA ARG A 214 3.42 8.38 14.02
C ARG A 214 4.09 9.71 14.35
N SER A 215 4.57 9.88 15.58
CA SER A 215 5.32 11.05 16.07
C SER A 215 6.48 11.52 15.17
N GLN A 216 6.99 10.64 14.29
CA GLN A 216 8.01 10.94 13.29
C GLN A 216 7.47 11.60 12.01
N MET A 217 6.16 11.61 11.77
CA MET A 217 5.54 12.24 10.61
C MET A 217 5.30 13.74 10.83
N SER A 218 5.21 14.48 9.72
CA SER A 218 5.06 15.93 9.73
C SER A 218 3.63 16.44 9.83
N HIS A 219 2.63 15.59 9.56
CA HIS A 219 1.21 15.99 9.56
C HIS A 219 0.44 15.12 10.55
N PRO A 220 -0.25 15.72 11.54
CA PRO A 220 -1.00 14.97 12.55
C PRO A 220 -2.26 14.30 11.98
N VAL A 221 -2.78 14.79 10.85
CA VAL A 221 -3.95 14.21 10.19
C VAL A 221 -3.64 13.83 8.74
N LEU A 222 -4.17 12.70 8.30
CA LEU A 222 -4.14 12.25 6.91
C LEU A 222 -5.56 11.90 6.48
N LEU A 223 -6.01 12.53 5.40
CA LEU A 223 -7.33 12.28 4.79
C LEU A 223 -7.17 11.32 3.62
N GLY A 224 -7.77 10.13 3.76
CA GLY A 224 -7.73 9.07 2.75
C GLY A 224 -8.87 9.15 1.76
N ARG A 225 -8.88 8.23 0.79
CA ARG A 225 -9.88 8.15 -0.27
C ARG A 225 -11.31 8.01 0.24
N GLU A 226 -11.57 7.29 1.33
CA GLU A 226 -12.92 7.14 1.89
C GLU A 226 -13.55 8.49 2.30
N PHE A 227 -12.73 9.47 2.69
CA PHE A 227 -13.20 10.83 2.98
C PHE A 227 -13.34 11.70 1.71
N ILE A 228 -12.50 11.45 0.70
CA ILE A 228 -12.41 12.29 -0.51
C ILE A 228 -13.44 11.88 -1.55
N LYS A 229 -13.69 10.57 -1.66
CA LYS A 229 -14.54 9.97 -2.68
C LYS A 229 -15.93 10.62 -2.63
N ASP A 230 -16.47 10.95 -3.81
CA ASP A 230 -17.79 11.55 -4.01
C ASP A 230 -17.99 12.96 -3.41
N ILE A 231 -16.97 13.53 -2.74
CA ILE A 231 -17.06 14.82 -2.05
C ILE A 231 -16.15 15.87 -2.71
N ALA A 232 -14.95 15.48 -3.14
CA ALA A 232 -13.93 16.42 -3.58
C ALA A 232 -12.96 15.89 -4.65
N LEU A 233 -12.36 16.82 -5.40
CA LEU A 233 -11.22 16.58 -6.28
C LEU A 233 -9.94 17.10 -5.62
N VAL A 234 -8.82 16.39 -5.78
CA VAL A 234 -7.54 16.77 -5.17
C VAL A 234 -6.60 17.39 -6.21
N ASP A 235 -6.20 18.63 -5.98
CA ASP A 235 -5.17 19.34 -6.74
C ASP A 235 -3.89 19.44 -5.91
N VAL A 236 -2.95 18.52 -6.16
CA VAL A 236 -1.69 18.42 -5.41
C VAL A 236 -0.76 19.63 -5.59
N SER A 237 -1.00 20.48 -6.59
CA SER A 237 -0.21 21.70 -6.80
C SER A 237 -0.57 22.82 -5.82
N LYS A 238 -1.72 22.71 -5.15
CA LYS A 238 -2.23 23.70 -4.21
C LYS A 238 -2.18 23.21 -2.77
N LYS A 239 -2.25 24.17 -1.84
CA LYS A 239 -2.32 23.96 -0.40
C LYS A 239 -3.29 24.98 0.19
N TYR A 240 -4.03 24.59 1.22
CA TYR A 240 -4.94 25.44 1.97
C TYR A 240 -6.02 26.09 1.10
N VAL A 241 -6.53 25.38 0.09
CA VAL A 241 -7.55 25.87 -0.85
C VAL A 241 -8.86 26.15 -0.12
N GLN A 242 -9.17 25.35 0.90
CA GLN A 242 -10.40 25.43 1.67
C GLN A 242 -10.23 26.19 3.00
N THR A 243 -9.06 26.77 3.25
CA THR A 243 -8.83 27.55 4.47
C THR A 243 -9.39 28.95 4.28
N GLU A 244 -10.40 29.32 5.07
CA GLU A 244 -10.87 30.70 5.10
C GLU A 244 -9.76 31.60 5.66
N VAL A 245 -9.25 32.52 4.83
CA VAL A 245 -8.36 33.58 5.30
C VAL A 245 -9.22 34.52 6.15
N LYS A 246 -8.95 34.54 7.45
CA LYS A 246 -9.65 35.39 8.41
C LYS A 246 -8.92 36.71 8.59
#